data_AF-A0AAU4F247-F1
#
_entry.id   AF-A0AAU4F247-F1
#
_cell.length_a   1.000
_cell.length_b   1.000
_cell.length_c   1.000
_cell.angle_alpha   90.00
_cell.angle_beta   90.00
_cell.angle_gamma   90.00
#
_symmetry.space_group_name_H-M   'P 1'
#
loop_
_entity.id
_entity.type
_entity.pdbx_description
1 polymer ?
#
loop_
_entity_poly.entity_id
_entity_poly.type
_entity_poly.pdbx_seq_one_letter_code
_entity_poly.pdbx_strand_id
1 'polypeptide(L)'
;MTTSQPREPLPDALPPPEDPPVPPEPAAAAFLEPAPTHRWGFGAFLLVEVVLLASAAFVSVLVGDTGPGPLPIRVVLLGTMLPTMIAAGVAVLVTYVRGNGPFTDLRLQWRWSDVRVGFKYGCIGLVFTTVAAYLWTQLVGDANATSAISSLVEDRRMSVSAAVVMFVYLWLLGPICEEIIYRGLLWGAAERLQWRSERWGRFAAFLLCTAVFAASHLEPLRTTLLLVIAVPIGLARLVTGRLPASIVAHQVNNFLPALTILLGALGVASF
;
A
#
# COMPACT_ATOMS: atom_id res chain seq x y z
N MET A 1 -13.51 -76.72 62.10
CA MET A 1 -12.37 -75.78 62.15
C MET A 1 -11.55 -75.97 60.88
N THR A 2 -11.75 -75.11 59.89
CA THR A 2 -11.00 -75.10 58.62
C THR A 2 -10.26 -73.77 58.54
N THR A 3 -8.94 -73.84 58.49
CA THR A 3 -8.02 -72.71 58.49
C THR A 3 -8.00 -72.03 57.11
N SER A 4 -8.40 -70.77 57.02
CA SER A 4 -8.20 -69.94 55.83
C SER A 4 -6.79 -69.34 55.83
N GLN A 5 -5.96 -69.74 54.88
CA GLN A 5 -4.66 -69.12 54.59
C GLN A 5 -4.85 -67.71 54.01
N PRO A 6 -4.02 -66.70 54.34
CA PRO A 6 -4.06 -65.39 53.70
C PRO A 6 -3.44 -65.47 52.29
N ARG A 7 -4.09 -64.88 51.29
CA ARG A 7 -3.49 -64.66 49.97
C ARG A 7 -2.45 -63.55 50.06
N GLU A 8 -1.23 -63.81 49.58
CA GLU A 8 -0.21 -62.78 49.36
C GLU A 8 -0.69 -61.75 48.30
N PRO A 9 -0.29 -60.48 48.40
CA PRO A 9 -0.57 -59.48 47.38
C PRO A 9 0.30 -59.74 46.14
N LEU A 10 -0.30 -59.66 44.95
CA LEU A 10 0.42 -59.64 43.68
C LEU A 10 1.38 -58.44 43.63
N PRO A 11 2.62 -58.61 43.14
CA PRO A 11 3.53 -57.48 42.96
C PRO A 11 2.98 -56.51 41.92
N ASP A 12 3.13 -55.21 42.21
CA ASP A 12 2.66 -54.09 41.42
C ASP A 12 2.91 -54.30 39.91
N ALA A 13 1.81 -54.24 39.14
CA ALA A 13 1.90 -54.21 37.69
C ALA A 13 2.70 -52.98 37.25
N LEU A 14 3.72 -53.19 36.41
CA LEU A 14 4.51 -52.12 35.82
C LEU A 14 3.59 -51.10 35.12
N PRO A 15 3.88 -49.79 35.23
CA PRO A 15 3.12 -48.78 34.50
C PRO A 15 3.23 -49.05 32.98
N PRO A 16 2.17 -48.73 32.20
CA PRO A 16 2.21 -48.90 30.76
C PRO A 16 3.36 -48.08 30.15
N PRO A 17 3.98 -48.55 29.06
CA PRO A 17 5.04 -47.81 28.39
C PRO A 17 4.52 -46.44 27.95
N GLU A 18 5.29 -45.39 28.23
CA GLU A 18 5.00 -44.03 27.74
C GLU A 18 4.95 -44.05 26.21
N ASP A 19 3.88 -43.50 25.65
CA ASP A 19 3.78 -43.30 24.21
C ASP A 19 4.96 -42.44 23.73
N PRO A 20 5.58 -42.77 22.58
CA PRO A 20 6.66 -41.95 22.04
C PRO A 20 6.16 -40.50 21.84
N PRO A 21 7.01 -39.49 22.08
CA PRO A 21 6.61 -38.11 21.92
C PRO A 21 6.09 -37.89 20.51
N VAL A 22 4.83 -37.44 20.42
CA VAL A 22 4.21 -37.05 19.15
C VAL A 22 5.14 -36.02 18.50
N PRO A 23 5.68 -36.28 17.31
CA PRO A 23 6.53 -35.30 16.63
C PRO A 23 5.73 -34.01 16.48
N PRO A 24 6.32 -32.84 16.74
CA PRO A 24 5.60 -31.58 16.65
C PRO A 24 5.01 -31.48 15.24
N GLU A 25 3.69 -31.32 15.20
CA GLU A 25 2.93 -31.06 13.99
C GLU A 25 3.65 -29.92 13.23
N PRO A 26 3.96 -30.05 11.93
CA PRO A 26 4.71 -29.03 11.22
C PRO A 26 3.92 -27.73 11.32
N ALA A 27 4.47 -26.80 12.11
CA ALA A 27 3.83 -25.55 12.47
C ALA A 27 3.34 -24.82 11.23
N ALA A 28 2.05 -24.98 10.93
CA ALA A 28 1.32 -24.23 9.93
C ALA A 28 1.07 -22.81 10.46
N ALA A 29 2.15 -22.06 10.64
CA ALA A 29 2.24 -20.61 10.68
C ALA A 29 3.64 -20.28 11.20
N ALA A 30 4.55 -19.99 10.26
CA ALA A 30 5.64 -19.08 10.55
C ALA A 30 5.00 -17.71 10.84
N PHE A 31 4.54 -17.53 12.08
CA PHE A 31 4.07 -16.26 12.59
C PHE A 31 5.25 -15.29 12.46
N LEU A 32 5.06 -14.24 11.65
CA LEU A 32 6.02 -13.17 11.52
C LEU A 32 6.34 -12.66 12.93
N GLU A 33 7.63 -12.52 13.24
CA GLU A 33 8.04 -11.98 14.54
C GLU A 33 7.30 -10.66 14.85
N PRO A 34 6.86 -10.46 16.11
CA PRO A 34 6.16 -9.24 16.48
C PRO A 34 7.00 -8.03 16.11
N ALA A 35 6.36 -7.04 15.47
CA ALA A 35 7.07 -5.85 15.02
C ALA A 35 7.75 -5.15 16.22
N PRO A 36 9.02 -4.74 16.09
CA PRO A 36 9.70 -3.97 17.12
C PRO A 36 8.89 -2.73 17.51
N THR A 37 8.82 -2.42 18.80
CA THR A 37 8.04 -1.30 19.29
C THR A 37 8.67 0.03 18.84
N HIS A 38 7.96 0.81 18.03
CA HIS A 38 8.34 2.19 17.67
C HIS A 38 7.59 3.21 18.54
N ARG A 39 7.90 4.51 18.44
CA ARG A 39 7.28 5.58 19.26
C ARG A 39 6.30 6.47 18.50
N TRP A 40 6.12 6.25 17.19
CA TRP A 40 5.18 6.99 16.36
C TRP A 40 3.84 6.23 16.20
N GLY A 41 2.78 6.96 15.84
CA GLY A 41 1.42 6.45 15.62
C GLY A 41 0.63 7.39 14.70
N PHE A 42 -0.69 7.51 14.85
CA PHE A 42 -1.52 8.34 13.97
C PHE A 42 -1.09 9.81 13.87
N GLY A 43 -0.54 10.40 14.94
CA GLY A 43 -0.01 11.76 14.89
C GLY A 43 1.11 11.96 13.86
N ALA A 44 1.90 10.92 13.57
CA ALA A 44 2.89 10.98 12.51
C ALA A 44 2.26 10.97 11.12
N PHE A 45 1.23 10.17 10.92
CA PHE A 45 0.48 10.17 9.67
C PHE A 45 -0.21 11.51 9.42
N LEU A 46 -0.88 12.07 10.44
CA LEU A 46 -1.49 13.40 10.34
C LEU A 46 -0.48 14.51 10.04
N LEU A 47 0.73 14.44 10.63
CA LEU A 47 1.81 15.36 10.27
C LEU A 47 2.20 15.24 8.80
N VAL A 48 2.34 14.02 8.28
CA VAL A 48 2.68 13.77 6.88
C VAL A 48 1.60 14.32 5.94
N GLU A 49 0.32 14.14 6.26
CA GLU A 49 -0.79 14.72 5.50
C GLU A 49 -0.79 16.26 5.55
N VAL A 50 -0.52 16.85 6.72
CA VAL A 50 -0.38 18.30 6.85
C VAL A 50 0.78 18.82 6.00
N VAL A 51 1.92 18.12 5.98
CA VAL A 51 3.07 18.47 5.13
C VAL A 51 2.72 18.34 3.65
N LEU A 52 1.98 17.30 3.25
CA LEU A 52 1.51 17.12 1.88
C LEU A 52 0.64 18.30 1.45
N LEU A 53 -0.38 18.65 2.23
CA LEU A 53 -1.29 19.75 1.91
C LEU A 53 -0.58 21.11 1.96
N ALA A 54 0.28 21.34 2.96
CA ALA A 54 1.03 22.58 3.08
C ALA A 54 2.02 22.78 1.93
N SER A 55 2.70 21.73 1.49
CA SER A 55 3.62 21.79 0.34
C SER A 55 2.87 21.98 -0.98
N ALA A 56 1.72 21.34 -1.18
CA ALA A 56 0.86 21.57 -2.33
C ALA A 56 0.34 23.02 -2.37
N ALA A 57 -0.16 23.54 -1.25
CA ALA A 57 -0.60 24.93 -1.11
C ALA A 57 0.57 25.91 -1.35
N PHE A 58 1.75 25.62 -0.81
CA PHE A 58 2.95 26.44 -1.01
C PHE A 58 3.35 26.50 -2.48
N VAL A 59 3.36 25.37 -3.20
CA VAL A 59 3.61 25.35 -4.65
C VAL A 59 2.56 26.20 -5.38
N SER A 60 1.28 26.08 -5.04
CA SER A 60 0.21 26.89 -5.63
C SER A 60 0.42 28.39 -5.40
N VAL A 61 0.83 28.81 -4.20
CA VAL A 61 1.14 30.22 -3.89
C VAL A 61 2.34 30.71 -4.69
N LEU A 62 3.41 29.91 -4.83
CA LEU A 62 4.59 30.28 -5.61
C LEU A 62 4.30 30.43 -7.10
N VAL A 63 3.36 29.65 -7.63
CA VAL A 63 2.90 29.74 -9.01
C VAL A 63 2.15 31.04 -9.25
N GLY A 64 1.37 31.50 -8.26
CA GLY A 64 0.58 32.72 -8.34
C GLY A 64 -0.54 32.65 -9.38
N ASP A 65 -1.08 33.81 -9.76
CA ASP A 65 -2.04 33.92 -10.85
C ASP A 65 -1.31 33.81 -12.20
N THR A 66 -1.58 32.73 -12.95
CA THR A 66 -0.98 32.49 -14.25
C THR A 66 -1.74 33.12 -15.41
N GLY A 67 -2.83 33.86 -15.13
CA GLY A 67 -3.73 34.39 -16.16
C GLY A 67 -4.53 33.29 -16.89
N PRO A 68 -5.33 33.66 -17.89
CA PRO A 68 -6.13 32.71 -18.66
C PRO A 68 -5.24 31.84 -19.56
N GLY A 69 -5.22 30.53 -19.31
CA GLY A 69 -4.50 29.56 -20.13
C GLY A 69 -4.03 28.32 -19.37
N PRO A 70 -3.49 27.32 -20.08
CA PRO A 70 -2.95 26.12 -19.46
C PRO A 70 -1.69 26.42 -18.63
N LEU A 71 -1.60 25.81 -17.44
CA LEU A 71 -0.41 25.92 -16.59
C LEU A 71 0.86 25.45 -17.34
N PRO A 72 2.02 26.13 -17.14
CA PRO A 72 3.28 25.68 -17.69
C PRO A 72 3.62 24.25 -17.25
N ILE A 73 4.15 23.41 -18.15
CA ILE A 73 4.46 22.00 -17.85
C ILE A 73 5.38 21.82 -16.63
N ARG A 74 6.35 22.72 -16.42
CA ARG A 74 7.20 22.69 -15.23
C ARG A 74 6.40 22.81 -13.93
N VAL A 75 5.33 23.62 -13.93
CA VAL A 75 4.46 23.81 -12.78
C VAL A 75 3.62 22.57 -12.54
N VAL A 76 3.09 21.97 -13.61
CA VAL A 76 2.36 20.69 -13.52
C VAL A 76 3.25 19.60 -12.93
N LEU A 77 4.49 19.45 -13.43
CA LEU A 77 5.45 18.48 -12.88
C LEU A 77 5.75 18.73 -11.41
N LEU A 78 6.13 19.95 -11.04
CA LEU A 78 6.48 20.28 -9.66
C LEU A 78 5.27 20.11 -8.72
N GLY A 79 4.10 20.59 -9.11
CA GLY A 79 2.86 20.47 -8.33
C GLY A 79 2.41 19.03 -8.13
N THR A 80 2.60 18.17 -9.13
CA THR A 80 2.27 16.75 -9.04
C THR A 80 3.29 15.95 -8.23
N MET A 81 4.58 16.31 -8.29
CA MET A 81 5.66 15.48 -7.75
C MET A 81 6.12 15.88 -6.34
N LEU A 82 6.39 17.17 -6.12
CA LEU A 82 7.05 17.63 -4.89
C LEU A 82 6.24 17.32 -3.62
N PRO A 83 4.92 17.62 -3.55
CA PRO A 83 4.18 17.45 -2.30
C PRO A 83 4.23 16.02 -1.76
N THR A 84 3.98 15.04 -2.62
CA THR A 84 3.99 13.62 -2.25
C THR A 84 5.40 13.13 -1.91
N MET A 85 6.43 13.56 -2.66
CA MET A 85 7.82 13.19 -2.36
C MET A 85 8.31 13.77 -1.03
N ILE A 86 7.96 15.02 -0.71
CA ILE A 86 8.28 15.66 0.57
C ILE A 86 7.56 14.92 1.70
N ALA A 87 6.26 14.64 1.54
CA ALA A 87 5.46 13.90 2.52
C ALA A 87 6.04 12.50 2.80
N ALA A 88 6.39 11.74 1.76
CA ALA A 88 7.05 10.44 1.91
C ALA A 88 8.44 10.55 2.56
N GLY A 89 9.20 11.59 2.25
CA GLY A 89 10.46 11.91 2.91
C GLY A 89 10.28 12.15 4.42
N VAL A 90 9.24 12.90 4.81
CA VAL A 90 8.89 13.10 6.22
C VAL A 90 8.44 11.80 6.88
N ALA A 91 7.66 10.95 6.20
CA ALA A 91 7.28 9.64 6.70
C ALA A 91 8.52 8.78 7.00
N VAL A 92 9.49 8.73 6.08
CA VAL A 92 10.78 8.04 6.29
C VAL A 92 11.54 8.66 7.46
N LEU A 93 11.62 9.99 7.54
CA LEU A 93 12.31 10.69 8.65
C LEU A 93 11.70 10.34 10.01
N VAL A 94 10.37 10.24 10.10
CA VAL A 94 9.71 9.81 11.34
C VAL A 94 10.19 8.43 11.78
N THR A 95 10.37 7.48 10.86
CA THR A 95 10.87 6.14 11.22
C THR A 95 12.30 6.16 11.74
N TYR A 96 13.14 7.12 11.32
CA TYR A 96 14.48 7.30 11.88
C TYR A 96 14.46 7.98 13.25
N VAL A 97 13.67 9.06 13.40
CA VAL A 97 13.70 9.90 14.61
C VAL A 97 12.88 9.31 15.75
N ARG A 98 11.82 8.56 15.44
CA ARG A 98 10.86 8.01 16.41
C ARG A 98 10.69 6.51 16.32
N GLY A 99 11.49 5.83 15.52
CA GLY A 99 11.32 4.43 15.19
C GLY A 99 12.63 3.65 15.15
N ASN A 100 12.61 2.52 14.46
CA ASN A 100 13.78 1.62 14.31
C ASN A 100 14.38 1.70 12.90
N GLY A 101 14.11 2.78 12.18
CA GLY A 101 14.47 2.99 10.79
C GLY A 101 13.48 2.37 9.80
N PRO A 102 13.50 2.83 8.53
CA PRO A 102 12.45 2.53 7.56
C PRO A 102 12.42 1.05 7.15
N PHE A 103 13.57 0.37 7.14
CA PHE A 103 13.64 -1.05 6.78
C PHE A 103 12.85 -1.95 7.72
N THR A 104 12.94 -1.67 9.01
CA THR A 104 12.26 -2.41 10.07
C THR A 104 10.81 -1.95 10.18
N ASP A 105 10.60 -0.65 10.38
CA ASP A 105 9.30 -0.08 10.70
C ASP A 105 8.31 -0.16 9.53
N LEU A 106 8.78 0.05 8.30
CA LEU A 106 7.93 -0.05 7.09
C LEU A 106 7.96 -1.45 6.47
N ARG A 107 8.75 -2.38 7.02
CA ARG A 107 8.94 -3.74 6.49
C ARG A 107 9.37 -3.75 5.01
N LEU A 108 10.42 -2.98 4.68
CA LEU A 108 11.00 -2.85 3.33
C LEU A 108 11.96 -3.98 2.93
N GLN A 109 11.98 -5.08 3.68
CA GLN A 109 12.82 -6.23 3.37
C GLN A 109 12.48 -6.79 1.98
N TRP A 110 13.46 -6.80 1.07
CA TRP A 110 13.27 -7.28 -0.28
C TRP A 110 13.28 -8.81 -0.34
N ARG A 111 12.24 -9.40 -0.94
CA ARG A 111 12.20 -10.83 -1.28
C ARG A 111 11.57 -11.03 -2.66
N TRP A 112 12.11 -11.95 -3.45
CA TRP A 112 11.52 -12.33 -4.75
C TRP A 112 10.09 -12.87 -4.63
N SER A 113 9.74 -13.46 -3.49
CA SER A 113 8.35 -13.84 -3.19
C SER A 113 7.40 -12.63 -3.23
N ASP A 114 7.87 -11.46 -2.79
CA ASP A 114 7.06 -10.24 -2.73
C ASP A 114 6.84 -9.68 -4.12
N VAL A 115 7.83 -9.77 -5.00
CA VAL A 115 7.70 -9.42 -6.42
C VAL A 115 6.66 -10.33 -7.09
N ARG A 116 6.72 -11.65 -6.86
CA ARG A 116 5.76 -12.60 -7.46
C ARG A 116 4.34 -12.36 -6.97
N VAL A 117 4.16 -12.17 -5.66
CA VAL A 117 2.85 -11.92 -5.06
C VAL A 117 2.34 -10.55 -5.51
N GLY A 118 3.18 -9.51 -5.47
CA GLY A 118 2.87 -8.17 -5.93
C GLY A 118 2.46 -8.15 -7.41
N PHE A 119 3.20 -8.84 -8.27
CA PHE A 119 2.85 -8.97 -9.69
C PHE A 119 1.51 -9.69 -9.88
N LYS A 120 1.28 -10.81 -9.19
CA LYS A 120 0.01 -11.55 -9.23
C LYS A 120 -1.18 -10.65 -8.85
N TYR A 121 -1.10 -9.98 -7.70
CA TYR A 121 -2.15 -9.06 -7.25
C TYR A 121 -2.25 -7.83 -8.14
N GLY A 122 -1.13 -7.38 -8.71
CA GLY A 122 -1.07 -6.33 -9.72
C GLY A 122 -1.91 -6.67 -10.95
N CYS A 123 -1.69 -7.85 -11.54
CA CYS A 123 -2.46 -8.33 -12.71
C CYS A 123 -3.95 -8.53 -12.38
N ILE A 124 -4.26 -9.09 -11.19
CA ILE A 124 -5.64 -9.20 -10.72
C ILE A 124 -6.26 -7.80 -10.63
N GLY A 125 -5.52 -6.84 -10.07
CA GLY A 125 -5.94 -5.45 -9.99
C GLY A 125 -6.15 -4.81 -11.35
N LEU A 126 -5.30 -5.07 -12.35
CA LEU A 126 -5.50 -4.54 -13.70
C LEU A 126 -6.81 -5.01 -14.32
N VAL A 127 -7.19 -6.28 -14.11
CA VAL A 127 -8.47 -6.81 -14.58
C VAL A 127 -9.63 -6.08 -13.90
N PHE A 128 -9.62 -5.98 -12.56
CA PHE A 128 -10.67 -5.28 -11.83
C PHE A 128 -10.74 -3.80 -12.17
N THR A 129 -9.60 -3.15 -12.31
CA THR A 129 -9.49 -1.72 -12.65
C THR A 129 -10.04 -1.46 -14.03
N THR A 130 -9.69 -2.29 -15.02
CA THR A 130 -10.19 -2.15 -16.39
C THR A 130 -11.70 -2.34 -16.44
N VAL A 131 -12.22 -3.37 -15.78
CA VAL A 131 -13.67 -3.63 -15.74
C VAL A 131 -14.40 -2.51 -15.00
N ALA A 132 -13.87 -2.08 -13.85
CA ALA A 132 -14.48 -1.01 -13.05
C ALA A 132 -14.44 0.33 -13.79
N ALA A 133 -13.32 0.67 -14.45
CA ALA A 133 -13.20 1.87 -15.26
C ALA A 133 -14.20 1.84 -16.43
N TYR A 134 -14.30 0.72 -17.14
CA TYR A 134 -15.29 0.54 -18.21
C TYR A 134 -16.72 0.75 -17.70
N LEU A 135 -17.12 0.05 -16.64
CA LEU A 135 -18.47 0.17 -16.06
C LEU A 135 -18.73 1.60 -15.55
N TRP A 136 -17.72 2.23 -14.95
CA TRP A 136 -17.81 3.61 -14.47
C TRP A 136 -18.02 4.61 -15.60
N THR A 137 -17.26 4.46 -16.70
CA THR A 137 -17.43 5.27 -17.91
C THR A 137 -18.84 5.14 -18.48
N GLN A 138 -19.40 3.92 -18.50
CA GLN A 138 -20.80 3.71 -18.92
C GLN A 138 -21.83 4.38 -18.01
N LEU A 139 -21.51 4.57 -16.72
CA LEU A 139 -22.42 5.17 -15.73
C LEU A 139 -22.39 6.69 -15.69
N VAL A 140 -21.19 7.29 -15.80
CA VAL A 140 -20.98 8.73 -15.56
C VAL A 140 -20.70 9.51 -16.86
N GLY A 141 -20.47 8.79 -17.97
CA GLY A 141 -20.14 9.35 -19.28
C GLY A 141 -18.66 9.73 -19.42
N ASP A 142 -18.17 9.72 -20.67
CA ASP A 142 -16.74 9.88 -21.00
C ASP A 142 -16.13 11.18 -20.43
N ALA A 143 -16.89 12.27 -20.44
CA ALA A 143 -16.44 13.58 -19.96
C ALA A 143 -16.09 13.64 -18.46
N ASN A 144 -16.58 12.69 -17.66
CA ASN A 144 -16.37 12.64 -16.20
C ASN A 144 -15.45 11.49 -15.78
N ALA A 145 -14.88 10.75 -16.74
CA ALA A 145 -14.05 9.57 -16.47
C ALA A 145 -12.54 9.86 -16.47
N THR A 146 -12.12 11.06 -16.88
CA THR A 146 -10.71 11.46 -16.97
C THR A 146 -10.15 11.86 -15.60
N SER A 147 -8.89 11.48 -15.32
CA SER A 147 -8.21 11.87 -14.07
C SER A 147 -7.72 13.31 -14.10
N ALA A 148 -7.54 13.96 -12.94
CA ALA A 148 -6.97 15.31 -12.88
C ALA A 148 -5.59 15.41 -13.55
N ILE A 149 -4.74 14.39 -13.43
CA ILE A 149 -3.43 14.39 -14.10
C ILE A 149 -3.61 14.23 -15.62
N SER A 150 -4.52 13.36 -16.05
CA SER A 150 -4.85 13.20 -17.46
C SER A 150 -5.34 14.52 -18.06
N SER A 151 -6.29 15.21 -17.43
CA SER A 151 -6.81 16.49 -17.94
C SER A 151 -5.79 17.63 -17.94
N LEU A 152 -4.79 17.60 -17.05
CA LEU A 152 -3.68 18.54 -17.07
C LEU A 152 -2.71 18.32 -18.24
N VAL A 153 -2.68 17.12 -18.82
CA VAL A 153 -1.75 16.71 -19.88
C VAL A 153 -2.44 16.45 -21.23
N GLU A 154 -3.76 16.25 -21.22
CA GLU A 154 -4.60 16.02 -22.39
C GLU A 154 -4.40 17.12 -23.44
N ASP A 155 -4.19 16.70 -24.69
CA ASP A 155 -3.88 17.55 -25.84
C ASP A 155 -2.65 18.46 -25.70
N ARG A 156 -1.77 18.21 -24.72
CA ARG A 156 -0.52 18.97 -24.54
C ARG A 156 0.68 18.15 -24.97
N ARG A 157 1.38 18.64 -25.99
CA ARG A 157 2.71 18.13 -26.32
C ARG A 157 3.71 18.57 -25.25
N MET A 158 4.38 17.60 -24.64
CA MET A 158 5.48 17.84 -23.72
C MET A 158 6.81 17.67 -24.46
N SER A 159 7.88 18.26 -23.94
CA SER A 159 9.23 17.84 -24.37
C SER A 159 9.45 16.37 -23.98
N VAL A 160 10.28 15.65 -24.73
CA VAL A 160 10.62 14.25 -24.44
C VAL A 160 11.09 14.08 -23.00
N SER A 161 11.95 14.97 -22.53
CA SER A 161 12.44 14.96 -21.15
C SER A 161 11.31 15.10 -20.12
N ALA A 162 10.38 16.03 -20.32
CA ALA A 162 9.28 16.26 -19.41
C ALA A 162 8.28 15.10 -19.40
N ALA A 163 8.00 14.50 -20.56
CA ALA A 163 7.15 13.32 -20.68
C ALA A 163 7.77 12.11 -19.97
N VAL A 164 9.07 11.87 -20.13
CA VAL A 164 9.80 10.78 -19.45
C VAL A 164 9.84 11.00 -17.93
N VAL A 165 10.07 12.23 -17.46
CA VAL A 165 10.03 12.54 -16.02
C VAL A 165 8.65 12.27 -15.44
N MET A 166 7.58 12.69 -16.12
CA MET A 166 6.20 12.41 -15.72
C MET A 166 5.95 10.90 -15.66
N PHE A 167 6.33 10.16 -16.70
CA PHE A 167 6.19 8.71 -16.77
C PHE A 167 6.89 8.01 -15.59
N VAL A 168 8.17 8.32 -15.37
CA VAL A 168 8.96 7.75 -14.27
C VAL A 168 8.33 8.06 -12.92
N TYR A 169 7.79 9.26 -12.74
CA TYR A 169 7.07 9.57 -11.52
C TYR A 169 5.79 8.75 -11.36
N LEU A 170 4.87 8.82 -12.33
CA LEU A 170 3.56 8.18 -12.24
C LEU A 170 3.66 6.66 -12.11
N TRP A 171 4.62 6.04 -12.81
CA TRP A 171 4.81 4.59 -12.75
C TRP A 171 5.63 4.15 -11.54
N LEU A 172 6.72 4.85 -11.22
CA LEU A 172 7.74 4.35 -10.28
C LEU A 172 7.73 5.10 -8.95
N LEU A 173 8.04 6.40 -8.96
CA LEU A 173 8.28 7.16 -7.72
C LEU A 173 6.99 7.47 -6.95
N GLY A 174 5.92 7.87 -7.62
CA GLY A 174 4.62 8.17 -7.02
C GLY A 174 4.10 6.98 -6.22
N PRO A 175 3.95 5.79 -6.84
CA PRO A 175 3.54 4.58 -6.13
C PRO A 175 4.44 4.22 -4.95
N ILE A 176 5.76 4.41 -5.04
CA ILE A 176 6.66 4.19 -3.89
C ILE A 176 6.34 5.16 -2.75
N CYS A 177 6.19 6.45 -3.04
CA CYS A 177 5.91 7.48 -2.05
C CYS A 177 4.56 7.23 -1.36
N GLU A 178 3.53 6.94 -2.15
CA GLU A 178 2.18 6.65 -1.64
C GLU A 178 2.17 5.40 -0.77
N GLU A 179 2.82 4.32 -1.20
CA GLU A 179 2.88 3.10 -0.39
C GLU A 179 3.62 3.32 0.94
N ILE A 180 4.68 4.13 0.96
CA ILE A 180 5.36 4.53 2.20
C ILE A 180 4.40 5.26 3.15
N ILE A 181 3.61 6.20 2.65
CA ILE A 181 2.68 7.01 3.45
C ILE A 181 1.53 6.13 3.98
N TYR A 182 0.85 5.41 3.09
CA TYR A 182 -0.37 4.70 3.45
C TYR A 182 -0.12 3.27 3.96
N ARG A 183 0.61 2.43 3.21
CA ARG A 183 0.80 1.00 3.57
C ARG A 183 2.02 0.76 4.46
N GLY A 184 2.85 1.78 4.62
CA GLY A 184 3.93 1.89 5.60
C GLY A 184 3.44 2.57 6.88
N LEU A 185 3.37 3.89 6.87
CA LEU A 185 3.16 4.72 8.07
C LEU A 185 1.74 4.58 8.64
N LEU A 186 0.68 4.82 7.84
CA LEU A 186 -0.71 4.68 8.34
C LEU A 186 -1.00 3.24 8.76
N TRP A 187 -0.54 2.25 7.99
CA TRP A 187 -0.67 0.84 8.33
C TRP A 187 -0.04 0.52 9.69
N GLY A 188 1.22 0.91 9.91
CA GLY A 188 1.90 0.67 11.18
C GLY A 188 1.25 1.43 12.34
N ALA A 189 0.68 2.61 12.10
CA ALA A 189 -0.10 3.34 13.10
C ALA A 189 -1.39 2.59 13.49
N ALA A 190 -2.08 1.99 12.51
CA ALA A 190 -3.29 1.22 12.71
C ALA A 190 -3.02 -0.09 13.48
N GLU A 191 -1.95 -0.82 13.18
CA GLU A 191 -1.59 -2.08 13.86
C GLU A 191 -1.32 -1.90 15.37
N ARG A 192 -0.95 -0.69 15.83
CA ARG A 192 -0.68 -0.38 17.24
C ARG A 192 -1.93 -0.25 18.11
N LEU A 193 -3.11 -0.08 17.52
CA LEU A 193 -4.34 0.03 18.30
C LEU A 193 -4.61 -1.29 19.04
N GLN A 194 -5.40 -1.22 20.10
CA GLN A 194 -5.76 -2.42 20.85
C GLN A 194 -6.76 -3.25 20.04
N TRP A 195 -6.26 -4.28 19.37
CA TRP A 195 -7.06 -5.24 18.60
C TRP A 195 -7.26 -6.54 19.37
N ARG A 196 -8.38 -7.21 19.09
CA ARG A 196 -8.69 -8.54 19.67
C ARG A 196 -7.66 -9.60 19.28
N SER A 197 -7.07 -9.49 18.09
CA SER A 197 -5.95 -10.30 17.65
C SER A 197 -5.15 -9.57 16.57
N GLU A 198 -3.92 -10.01 16.33
CA GLU A 198 -3.06 -9.46 15.27
C GLU A 198 -3.75 -9.52 13.89
N ARG A 199 -4.44 -10.61 13.58
CA ARG A 199 -5.17 -10.77 12.31
C ARG A 199 -6.22 -9.67 12.12
N TRP A 200 -6.97 -9.34 13.17
CA TRP A 200 -7.94 -8.25 13.14
C TRP A 200 -7.27 -6.89 12.99
N GLY A 201 -6.12 -6.67 13.62
CA GLY A 201 -5.35 -5.42 13.45
C GLY A 201 -4.85 -5.22 12.02
N ARG A 202 -4.31 -6.27 11.41
CA ARG A 202 -3.86 -6.25 10.00
C ARG A 202 -5.00 -6.02 9.03
N PHE A 203 -6.15 -6.65 9.27
CA PHE A 203 -7.34 -6.47 8.45
C PHE A 203 -7.93 -5.05 8.61
N ALA A 204 -7.97 -4.51 9.82
CA ALA A 204 -8.39 -3.14 10.07
C ALA A 204 -7.44 -2.13 9.40
N ALA A 205 -6.13 -2.35 9.49
CA ALA A 205 -5.12 -1.56 8.79
C ALA A 205 -5.34 -1.60 7.27
N PHE A 206 -5.61 -2.78 6.71
CA PHE A 206 -5.96 -2.95 5.29
C PHE A 206 -7.16 -2.10 4.88
N LEU A 207 -8.28 -2.20 5.62
CA LEU A 207 -9.49 -1.44 5.31
C LEU A 207 -9.26 0.07 5.43
N LEU A 208 -8.62 0.50 6.52
CA LEU A 208 -8.33 1.91 6.78
C LEU A 208 -7.42 2.50 5.70
N CYS A 209 -6.32 1.83 5.37
CA CYS A 209 -5.39 2.30 4.34
C CYS A 209 -6.07 2.35 2.96
N THR A 210 -6.91 1.37 2.65
CA THR A 210 -7.68 1.34 1.39
C THR A 210 -8.63 2.54 1.29
N ALA A 211 -9.41 2.79 2.36
CA ALA A 211 -10.35 3.90 2.40
C ALA A 211 -9.65 5.27 2.37
N VAL A 212 -8.65 5.48 3.22
CA VAL A 212 -7.94 6.77 3.33
C VAL A 212 -7.19 7.09 2.04
N PHE A 213 -6.55 6.11 1.40
CA PHE A 213 -5.89 6.31 0.10
C PHE A 213 -6.86 6.73 -1.00
N ALA A 214 -8.05 6.11 -1.08
CA ALA A 214 -9.03 6.49 -2.09
C ALA A 214 -9.63 7.87 -1.81
N ALA A 215 -9.80 8.23 -0.54
CA ALA A 215 -10.33 9.52 -0.12
C ALA A 215 -9.32 10.68 -0.27
N SER A 216 -8.03 10.42 -0.09
CA SER A 216 -6.98 11.47 -0.13
C SER A 216 -6.75 12.07 -1.51
N HIS A 217 -7.28 11.44 -2.56
CA HIS A 217 -7.29 12.00 -3.90
C HIS A 217 -8.30 13.15 -4.09
N LEU A 218 -9.22 13.35 -3.14
CA LEU A 218 -10.19 14.46 -3.11
C LEU A 218 -11.04 14.61 -4.39
N GLU A 219 -11.22 13.52 -5.14
CA GLU A 219 -12.04 13.45 -6.35
C GLU A 219 -13.23 12.51 -6.08
N PRO A 220 -14.40 13.02 -5.61
CA PRO A 220 -15.50 12.17 -5.15
C PRO A 220 -15.96 11.12 -6.17
N LEU A 221 -15.97 11.46 -7.46
CA LEU A 221 -16.31 10.53 -8.54
C LEU A 221 -15.26 9.41 -8.68
N ARG A 222 -13.96 9.77 -8.61
CA ARG A 222 -12.87 8.81 -8.81
C ARG A 222 -12.56 7.98 -7.56
N THR A 223 -12.92 8.47 -6.37
CA THR A 223 -12.76 7.73 -5.10
C THR A 223 -13.37 6.32 -5.16
N THR A 224 -14.53 6.14 -5.81
CA THR A 224 -15.15 4.82 -5.94
C THR A 224 -14.30 3.85 -6.77
N LEU A 225 -13.73 4.34 -7.88
CA LEU A 225 -12.81 3.55 -8.71
C LEU A 225 -11.51 3.25 -7.96
N LEU A 226 -10.96 4.24 -7.24
CA LEU A 226 -9.74 4.10 -6.44
C LEU A 226 -9.91 3.09 -5.30
N LEU A 227 -11.09 2.96 -4.70
CA LEU A 227 -11.37 1.91 -3.72
C LEU A 227 -11.19 0.52 -4.34
N VAL A 228 -11.70 0.29 -5.56
CA VAL A 228 -11.56 -0.98 -6.26
C VAL A 228 -10.09 -1.28 -6.58
N ILE A 229 -9.35 -0.27 -7.06
CA ILE A 229 -7.92 -0.39 -7.40
C ILE A 229 -7.07 -0.66 -6.15
N ALA A 230 -7.40 0.00 -5.04
CA ALA A 230 -6.63 -0.07 -3.80
C ALA A 230 -6.73 -1.43 -3.10
N VAL A 231 -7.82 -2.18 -3.29
CA VAL A 231 -8.02 -3.51 -2.70
C VAL A 231 -6.92 -4.51 -3.07
N PRO A 232 -6.64 -4.84 -4.34
CA PRO A 232 -5.59 -5.80 -4.71
C PRO A 232 -4.20 -5.34 -4.25
N ILE A 233 -3.91 -4.04 -4.26
CA ILE A 233 -2.67 -3.46 -3.75
C ILE A 233 -2.54 -3.72 -2.24
N GLY A 234 -3.59 -3.41 -1.47
CA GLY A 234 -3.65 -3.65 -0.04
C GLY A 234 -3.62 -5.14 0.32
N LEU A 235 -4.21 -6.01 -0.51
CA LEU A 235 -4.16 -7.46 -0.34
C LEU A 235 -2.73 -8.00 -0.50
N ALA A 236 -1.93 -7.46 -1.42
CA ALA A 236 -0.53 -7.84 -1.55
C ALA A 236 0.25 -7.55 -0.24
N ARG A 237 0.00 -6.40 0.40
CA ARG A 237 0.54 -6.05 1.73
C ARG A 237 -0.01 -6.98 2.82
N LEU A 238 -1.31 -7.25 2.82
CA LEU A 238 -1.99 -8.09 3.81
C LEU A 238 -1.55 -9.56 3.74
N VAL A 239 -1.24 -10.08 2.57
CA VAL A 239 -0.79 -11.47 2.42
C VAL A 239 0.68 -11.62 2.78
N THR A 240 1.54 -10.72 2.29
CA THR A 240 2.99 -10.86 2.50
C THR A 240 3.48 -10.32 3.83
N GLY A 241 2.74 -9.38 4.42
CA GLY A 241 3.22 -8.62 5.57
C GLY A 241 4.44 -7.76 5.26
N ARG A 242 4.76 -7.50 3.97
CA ARG A 242 5.91 -6.67 3.54
C ARG A 242 5.49 -5.59 2.54
N LEU A 243 6.10 -4.41 2.62
CA LEU A 243 5.73 -3.26 1.79
C LEU A 243 6.10 -3.41 0.31
N PRO A 244 7.24 -4.05 -0.07
CA PRO A 244 7.58 -4.25 -1.48
C PRO A 244 6.50 -4.96 -2.31
N ALA A 245 5.72 -5.87 -1.72
CA ALA A 245 4.67 -6.56 -2.44
C ALA A 245 3.56 -5.61 -2.93
N SER A 246 3.15 -4.65 -2.09
CA SER A 246 2.14 -3.67 -2.49
C SER A 246 2.72 -2.60 -3.42
N ILE A 247 4.00 -2.19 -3.23
CA ILE A 247 4.70 -1.35 -4.20
C ILE A 247 4.67 -1.97 -5.60
N VAL A 248 5.04 -3.23 -5.74
CA VAL A 248 5.03 -3.92 -7.04
C VAL A 248 3.60 -4.01 -7.59
N ALA A 249 2.61 -4.38 -6.78
CA ALA A 249 1.22 -4.42 -7.22
C ALA A 249 0.72 -3.06 -7.72
N HIS A 250 1.11 -1.99 -7.04
CA HIS A 250 0.74 -0.62 -7.35
C HIS A 250 1.41 -0.14 -8.65
N GLN A 251 2.70 -0.44 -8.83
CA GLN A 251 3.45 -0.14 -10.06
C GLN A 251 2.87 -0.87 -11.27
N VAL A 252 2.45 -2.13 -11.12
CA VAL A 252 1.78 -2.87 -12.20
C VAL A 252 0.47 -2.20 -12.61
N ASN A 253 -0.31 -1.71 -11.65
CA ASN A 253 -1.57 -1.00 -11.93
C ASN A 253 -1.37 0.40 -12.53
N ASN A 254 -0.26 1.06 -12.25
CA ASN A 254 0.05 2.38 -12.80
C ASN A 254 0.84 2.36 -14.11
N PHE A 255 1.45 1.23 -14.46
CA PHE A 255 2.28 1.15 -15.66
C PHE A 255 1.52 1.50 -16.95
N LEU A 256 0.36 0.88 -17.19
CA LEU A 256 -0.42 1.14 -18.40
C LEU A 256 -0.93 2.58 -18.46
N PRO A 257 -1.59 3.14 -17.41
CA PRO A 257 -1.97 4.56 -17.41
C PRO A 257 -0.80 5.53 -17.63
N ALA A 258 0.35 5.29 -16.98
CA ALA A 258 1.52 6.13 -17.15
C ALA A 258 2.09 6.04 -18.58
N LEU A 259 2.14 4.83 -19.16
CA LEU A 259 2.57 4.61 -20.54
C LEU A 259 1.64 5.30 -21.54
N THR A 260 0.33 5.23 -21.31
CA THR A 260 -0.66 5.96 -22.11
C THR A 260 -0.34 7.45 -22.09
N ILE A 261 -0.22 8.07 -20.91
CA ILE A 261 0.13 9.49 -20.76
C ILE A 261 1.44 9.83 -21.49
N LEU A 262 2.47 8.99 -21.39
CA LEU A 262 3.73 9.18 -22.12
C LEU A 262 3.52 9.25 -23.63
N LEU A 263 2.77 8.29 -24.20
CA LEU A 263 2.54 8.21 -25.64
C LEU A 263 1.71 9.39 -26.16
N GLY A 264 0.71 9.84 -25.41
CA GLY A 264 -0.09 11.03 -25.77
C GLY A 264 0.69 12.33 -25.64
N ALA A 265 1.47 12.49 -24.57
CA ALA A 265 2.32 13.66 -24.37
C ALA A 265 3.38 13.80 -25.48
N LEU A 266 3.80 12.69 -26.09
CA LEU A 266 4.71 12.66 -27.24
C LEU A 266 3.99 12.78 -28.60
N GLY A 267 2.65 12.76 -28.63
CA GLY A 267 1.86 12.80 -29.86
C GLY A 267 1.91 11.53 -30.70
N VAL A 268 2.28 10.39 -30.08
CA VAL A 268 2.37 9.08 -30.76
C VAL A 268 1.00 8.38 -30.77
N ALA A 269 0.13 8.69 -29.82
CA ALA A 269 -1.23 8.18 -29.74
C ALA A 269 -2.21 9.28 -29.29
N SER A 270 -3.46 9.17 -29.73
CA SER A 270 -4.60 9.94 -29.23
C SER A 270 -5.58 8.94 -28.61
N PHE A 271 -6.12 9.25 -27.44
CA PHE A 271 -6.98 8.36 -26.66
C PHE A 271 -8.01 9.17 -25.90
#